data_AF-A0A329B682-F1
#
_entry.id   AF-A0A329B682-F1
#
_cell.length_a   1.000
_cell.length_b   1.000
_cell.length_c   1.000
_cell.angle_alpha   90.00
_cell.angle_beta   90.00
_cell.angle_gamma   90.00
#
_symmetry.space_group_name_H-M   'P 1'
#
loop_
_entity.id
_entity.type
_entity.pdbx_description
1 polymer ?
#
loop_
_entity_poly.entity_id
_entity_poly.type
_entity_poly.pdbx_seq_one_letter_code
_entity_poly.pdbx_strand_id
1 'polypeptide(L)'
;QDNAFGDKLPIIPRESHVEHGKVLYRLKIKATLRSLSAAAPVAGRSISIRSNRTGDTVTLSPAATGPDGTVMLTLDSRTPGALELSVTDHDITAVALPITLGEAWYQAGFWITHYIVADERDAHGPMVQDPNVSGQHRRDFLYGARGVPMQGTGQTLDNRFVRFDGGGGGWHNNEAGHPDELNHPETAHLHSTDGAHGAFADVVQDHSVAVDPRVVPGRSRVYIASSDGSRVVGERHADDTGGGIHGYHIDHFSGAGNAATARWEGAGGDMHNAKVKFLGY
;
A
#
# COMPACT_ATOMS: atom_id res chain seq x y z
N GLN A 1 -6.74 18.44 15.87
CA GLN A 1 -5.86 19.41 15.19
C GLN A 1 -5.75 18.95 13.76
N ASP A 2 -5.67 19.85 12.80
CA ASP A 2 -5.47 19.41 11.41
C ASP A 2 -4.06 18.85 11.25
N ASN A 3 -3.93 17.77 10.49
CA ASN A 3 -2.65 17.15 10.14
C ASN A 3 -1.99 17.89 8.95
N ALA A 4 -0.86 17.37 8.47
CA ALA A 4 -0.13 17.96 7.36
C ALA A 4 -0.91 17.93 6.02
N PHE A 5 -2.01 17.19 5.94
CA PHE A 5 -2.88 17.08 4.78
C PHE A 5 -4.13 17.97 4.89
N GLY A 6 -4.24 18.77 5.96
CA GLY A 6 -5.34 19.73 6.15
C GLY A 6 -6.65 19.10 6.64
N ASP A 7 -6.61 17.87 7.15
CA ASP A 7 -7.77 17.19 7.73
C ASP A 7 -7.50 16.69 9.16
N LYS A 8 -8.51 16.08 9.80
CA LYS A 8 -8.43 15.59 11.19
C LYS A 8 -8.14 14.10 11.29
N LEU A 9 -7.78 13.44 10.19
CA LEU A 9 -7.46 12.02 10.21
C LEU A 9 -6.15 11.76 10.97
N PRO A 10 -6.02 10.57 11.57
CA PRO A 10 -4.74 10.08 12.05
C PRO A 10 -3.68 10.06 10.95
N ILE A 11 -2.42 10.03 11.37
CA ILE A 11 -1.29 9.72 10.50
C ILE A 11 -0.70 8.37 10.87
N ILE A 12 -0.08 7.71 9.90
CA ILE A 12 0.85 6.60 10.10
C ILE A 12 2.26 7.20 10.07
N PRO A 13 2.97 7.26 11.21
CA PRO A 13 4.27 7.91 11.29
C PRO A 13 5.32 7.25 10.38
N ARG A 14 6.26 8.04 9.85
CA ARG A 14 7.28 7.57 8.89
C ARG A 14 8.19 6.47 9.47
N GLU A 15 8.43 6.53 10.77
CA GLU A 15 9.26 5.59 11.53
C GLU A 15 8.49 4.34 11.97
N SER A 16 7.16 4.32 11.80
CA SER A 16 6.34 3.18 12.19
C SER A 16 6.37 2.07 11.14
N HIS A 17 6.20 0.84 11.61
CA HIS A 17 6.03 -0.35 10.77
C HIS A 17 4.74 -1.08 11.16
N VAL A 18 4.28 -1.93 10.25
CA VAL A 18 3.18 -2.86 10.48
C VAL A 18 3.62 -3.88 11.52
N GLU A 19 2.81 -4.05 12.56
CA GLU A 19 3.01 -5.07 13.59
C GLU A 19 1.75 -5.91 13.70
N HIS A 20 1.90 -7.24 13.64
CA HIS A 20 0.77 -8.18 13.68
C HIS A 20 -0.31 -7.84 12.63
N GLY A 21 0.14 -7.43 11.44
CA GLY A 21 -0.71 -7.01 10.34
C GLY A 21 -1.33 -5.62 10.48
N LYS A 22 -1.08 -4.85 11.56
CA LYS A 22 -1.75 -3.58 11.85
C LYS A 22 -0.83 -2.37 11.71
N VAL A 23 -1.34 -1.29 11.12
CA VAL A 23 -0.68 0.03 11.11
C VAL A 23 -0.80 0.73 12.46
N LEU A 24 0.08 1.71 12.71
CA LEU A 24 -0.01 2.60 13.87
C LEU A 24 -0.79 3.86 13.47
N TYR A 25 -1.96 4.06 14.08
CA TYR A 25 -2.70 5.32 14.03
C TYR A 25 -2.13 6.26 15.09
N ARG A 26 -1.60 7.41 14.67
CA ARG A 26 -1.21 8.51 15.56
C ARG A 26 -2.11 9.70 15.34
N LEU A 27 -2.82 10.12 16.37
CA LEU A 27 -3.74 11.25 16.33
C LEU A 27 -3.33 12.32 17.34
N LYS A 28 -3.18 13.57 16.85
CA LYS A 28 -2.90 14.74 17.69
C LYS A 28 -4.16 15.52 17.98
N ILE A 29 -4.47 15.69 19.26
CA ILE A 29 -5.66 16.41 19.71
C ILE A 29 -5.21 17.51 20.69
N LYS A 30 -5.84 18.68 20.57
CA LYS A 30 -5.57 19.83 21.44
C LYS A 30 -6.57 19.81 22.58
N ALA A 31 -6.09 19.73 23.81
CA ALA A 31 -6.90 19.95 25.00
C ALA A 31 -6.77 21.40 25.47
N THR A 32 -7.83 21.92 26.10
CA THR A 32 -7.87 23.27 26.69
C THR A 32 -8.50 23.17 28.07
N LEU A 33 -7.78 23.65 29.08
CA LEU A 33 -8.21 23.69 30.46
C LEU A 33 -8.55 25.11 30.88
N ARG A 34 -9.72 25.29 31.50
CA ARG A 34 -10.22 26.57 32.00
C ARG A 34 -10.77 26.42 33.40
N SER A 35 -10.61 27.45 34.21
CA SER A 35 -11.27 27.57 35.51
C SER A 35 -12.77 27.75 35.31
N LEU A 36 -13.58 26.96 36.00
CA LEU A 36 -15.05 27.10 35.98
C LEU A 36 -15.51 28.42 36.59
N SER A 37 -14.86 28.89 37.66
CA SER A 37 -15.27 30.10 38.39
C SER A 37 -14.83 31.39 37.69
N ALA A 38 -13.63 31.38 37.09
CA ALA A 38 -13.03 32.57 36.48
C ALA A 38 -13.13 32.61 34.95
N ALA A 39 -13.53 31.50 34.31
CA ALA A 39 -13.44 31.27 32.86
C ALA A 39 -12.03 31.47 32.24
N ALA A 40 -11.02 31.67 33.08
CA ALA A 40 -9.65 31.95 32.69
C ALA A 40 -8.88 30.65 32.36
N PRO A 41 -7.89 30.70 31.45
CA PRO A 41 -7.00 29.58 31.19
C PRO A 41 -6.25 29.11 32.45
N VAL A 42 -6.06 27.80 32.58
CA VAL A 42 -5.27 27.21 33.67
C VAL A 42 -3.94 26.74 33.12
N ALA A 43 -2.87 27.42 33.48
CA ALA A 43 -1.50 27.11 33.04
C ALA A 43 -0.76 26.20 34.04
N GLY A 44 0.22 25.43 33.57
CA GLY A 44 1.09 24.61 34.40
C GLY A 44 0.42 23.38 35.03
N ARG A 45 -0.82 23.05 34.64
CA ARG A 45 -1.56 21.89 35.16
C ARG A 45 -1.41 20.71 34.19
N SER A 46 -0.94 19.57 34.70
CA SER A 46 -1.01 18.30 33.98
C SER A 46 -2.45 17.79 33.94
N ILE A 47 -2.82 16.96 32.96
CA ILE A 47 -4.17 16.39 32.82
C ILE A 47 -4.02 14.89 32.54
N SER A 48 -4.63 14.04 33.35
CA SER A 48 -4.64 12.60 33.15
C SER A 48 -5.83 12.21 32.28
N ILE A 49 -5.53 11.66 31.10
CA ILE A 49 -6.51 11.21 30.10
C ILE A 49 -6.19 9.77 29.74
N ARG A 50 -7.23 8.94 29.66
CA ARG A 50 -7.12 7.53 29.27
C ARG A 50 -8.05 7.21 28.10
N SER A 51 -7.63 6.24 27.28
CA SER A 51 -8.53 5.52 26.38
C SER A 51 -9.32 4.46 27.14
N ASN A 52 -10.53 4.15 26.68
CA ASN A 52 -11.32 3.01 27.16
C ASN A 52 -10.86 1.66 26.57
N ARG A 53 -9.90 1.65 25.64
CA ARG A 53 -9.37 0.43 25.01
C ARG A 53 -8.01 0.02 25.57
N THR A 54 -7.77 -1.29 25.57
CA THR A 54 -6.46 -1.87 25.90
C THR A 54 -5.47 -1.69 24.76
N GLY A 55 -4.22 -1.33 25.09
CA GLY A 55 -3.12 -1.19 24.12
C GLY A 55 -3.00 0.19 23.47
N ASP A 56 -4.00 1.06 23.66
CA ASP A 56 -3.89 2.47 23.29
C ASP A 56 -2.94 3.19 24.24
N THR A 57 -2.11 4.07 23.69
CA THR A 57 -1.21 4.93 24.46
C THR A 57 -1.61 6.39 24.29
N VAL A 58 -1.77 7.10 25.40
CA VAL A 58 -2.08 8.54 25.43
C VAL A 58 -0.93 9.27 26.12
N THR A 59 -0.33 10.23 25.42
CA THR A 59 0.78 11.01 25.95
C THR A 59 0.52 12.50 25.80
N LEU A 60 0.98 13.29 26.77
CA LEU A 60 0.95 14.75 26.71
C LEU A 60 2.32 15.29 26.29
N SER A 61 2.33 16.32 25.46
CA SER A 61 3.54 17.05 25.10
C SER A 61 3.23 18.54 24.90
N PRO A 62 3.77 19.46 25.73
CA PRO A 62 4.48 19.20 27.00
C PRO A 62 3.58 18.51 28.05
N ALA A 63 4.14 18.08 29.19
CA ALA A 63 3.41 17.34 30.23
C ALA A 63 2.32 18.14 30.97
N ALA A 64 2.26 19.46 30.76
CA ALA A 64 1.33 20.37 31.42
C ALA A 64 0.86 21.47 30.47
N THR A 65 -0.26 22.12 30.80
CA THR A 65 -0.84 23.21 30.02
C THR A 65 0.08 24.43 29.92
N GLY A 66 0.08 25.06 28.74
CA GLY A 66 0.76 26.33 28.51
C GLY A 66 0.02 27.53 29.12
N PRO A 67 0.55 28.76 28.94
CA PRO A 67 -0.08 29.99 29.44
C PRO A 67 -1.51 30.23 28.94
N ASP A 68 -1.84 29.72 27.75
CA ASP A 68 -3.19 29.79 27.16
C ASP A 68 -4.11 28.66 27.63
N GLY A 69 -3.67 27.85 28.59
CA GLY A 69 -4.39 26.72 29.14
C GLY A 69 -4.43 25.51 28.23
N THR A 70 -3.61 25.47 27.16
CA THR A 70 -3.67 24.41 26.16
C THR A 70 -2.52 23.42 26.30
N VAL A 71 -2.78 22.17 25.91
CA VAL A 71 -1.77 21.11 25.84
C VAL A 71 -2.08 20.19 24.65
N MET A 72 -1.03 19.68 24.00
CA MET A 72 -1.19 18.69 22.95
C MET A 72 -1.12 17.29 23.54
N LEU A 73 -2.06 16.45 23.11
CA LEU A 73 -2.09 15.04 23.43
C LEU A 73 -1.98 14.22 22.15
N THR A 74 -1.22 13.14 22.25
CA THR A 74 -0.98 12.17 21.18
C THR A 74 -1.59 10.85 21.59
N LEU A 75 -2.57 10.39 20.80
CA LEU A 75 -3.13 9.05 20.87
C LEU A 75 -2.43 8.18 19.85
N ASP A 76 -1.79 7.10 20.32
CA ASP A 76 -1.21 6.05 19.50
C ASP A 76 -2.03 4.76 19.69
N SER A 77 -2.52 4.18 18.60
CA SER A 77 -3.28 2.92 18.61
C SER A 77 -2.98 2.09 17.37
N ARG A 78 -3.03 0.76 17.49
CA ARG A 78 -3.03 -0.16 16.34
C ARG A 78 -4.42 -0.75 16.07
N THR A 79 -5.44 -0.33 16.82
CA THR A 79 -6.78 -0.93 16.76
C THR A 79 -7.76 0.05 16.10
N PRO A 80 -8.34 -0.29 14.93
CA PRO A 80 -9.35 0.56 14.29
C PRO A 80 -10.69 0.55 15.07
N GLY A 81 -11.65 1.35 14.63
CA GLY A 81 -13.00 1.49 15.18
C GLY A 81 -13.16 2.58 16.25
N ALA A 82 -14.31 2.55 16.92
CA ALA A 82 -14.72 3.54 17.92
C ALA A 82 -14.08 3.36 19.31
N LEU A 83 -13.57 4.45 19.88
CA LEU A 83 -13.01 4.55 21.23
C LEU A 83 -13.45 5.86 21.90
N GLU A 84 -13.22 5.95 23.21
CA GLU A 84 -13.47 7.17 23.98
C GLU A 84 -12.25 7.56 24.81
N LEU A 85 -11.93 8.85 24.82
CA LEU A 85 -10.95 9.43 25.75
C LEU A 85 -11.67 10.11 26.91
N SER A 86 -11.30 9.77 28.14
CA SER A 86 -11.87 10.33 29.36
C SER A 86 -10.79 10.93 30.25
N VAL A 87 -11.07 12.08 30.86
CA VAL A 87 -10.26 12.63 31.94
C VAL A 87 -10.47 11.81 33.21
N THR A 88 -9.41 11.56 33.97
CA THR A 88 -9.46 10.78 35.22
C THR A 88 -9.19 11.59 36.48
N ASP A 89 -8.75 12.85 36.34
CA ASP A 89 -8.61 13.78 37.45
C ASP A 89 -9.98 14.07 38.09
N HIS A 90 -10.06 14.01 39.42
CA HIS A 90 -11.30 14.23 40.17
C HIS A 90 -11.75 15.70 40.19
N ASP A 91 -10.82 16.63 39.99
CA ASP A 91 -11.01 18.09 40.01
C ASP A 91 -11.26 18.68 38.61
N ILE A 92 -11.20 17.85 37.55
CA ILE A 92 -11.41 18.27 36.17
C ILE A 92 -12.65 17.59 35.62
N THR A 93 -13.62 18.39 35.17
CA THR A 93 -14.81 17.88 34.48
C THR A 93 -14.64 18.01 32.97
N ALA A 94 -14.83 16.91 32.24
CA ALA A 94 -14.88 16.89 30.78
C ALA A 94 -15.84 15.80 30.31
N VAL A 95 -16.58 16.08 29.22
CA VAL A 95 -17.33 15.04 28.51
C VAL A 95 -16.33 14.12 27.80
N ALA A 96 -16.57 12.82 27.83
CA ALA A 96 -15.74 11.86 27.11
C ALA A 96 -15.70 12.22 25.61
N LEU A 97 -14.52 12.17 25.00
CA LEU A 97 -14.32 12.49 23.59
C LEU A 97 -14.43 11.20 22.77
N PRO A 98 -15.50 11.00 21.97
CA PRO A 98 -15.59 9.88 21.05
C PRO A 98 -14.66 10.08 19.86
N ILE A 99 -13.95 9.02 19.47
CA ILE A 99 -13.03 8.99 18.33
C ILE A 99 -13.29 7.71 17.54
N THR A 100 -13.23 7.77 16.21
CA THR A 100 -13.24 6.58 15.35
C THR A 100 -11.96 6.55 14.52
N LEU A 101 -11.20 5.47 14.64
CA LEU A 101 -10.00 5.22 13.84
C LEU A 101 -10.35 4.31 12.66
N GLY A 102 -9.91 4.63 11.45
CA GLY A 102 -10.17 3.79 10.28
C GLY A 102 -9.26 4.17 9.14
N GLU A 103 -9.46 5.37 8.61
CA GLU A 103 -8.55 5.94 7.62
C GLU A 103 -7.37 6.63 8.30
N ALA A 104 -6.20 6.60 7.66
CA ALA A 104 -5.03 7.35 8.10
C ALA A 104 -4.10 7.68 6.94
N TRP A 105 -3.49 8.87 6.98
CA TRP A 105 -2.47 9.23 5.99
C TRP A 105 -1.11 8.69 6.37
N TYR A 106 -0.41 8.06 5.44
CA TYR A 106 1.01 7.83 5.62
C TYR A 106 1.74 9.18 5.62
N GLN A 107 2.57 9.40 6.64
CA GLN A 107 3.35 10.63 6.74
C GLN A 107 4.45 10.70 5.67
N ALA A 108 4.99 9.55 5.26
CA ALA A 108 5.97 9.47 4.18
C ALA A 108 5.28 9.48 2.81
N GLY A 109 5.92 10.12 1.83
CA GLY A 109 5.53 9.98 0.44
C GLY A 109 6.05 8.68 -0.17
N PHE A 110 5.29 8.15 -1.12
CA PHE A 110 5.59 6.89 -1.78
C PHE A 110 6.20 7.10 -3.18
N TRP A 111 7.06 6.17 -3.59
CA TRP A 111 7.34 5.92 -4.99
C TRP A 111 6.27 4.97 -5.53
N ILE A 112 5.59 5.38 -6.59
CA ILE A 112 4.55 4.59 -7.26
C ILE A 112 5.05 4.25 -8.65
N THR A 113 5.23 2.97 -8.92
CA THR A 113 5.54 2.42 -10.24
C THR A 113 4.36 1.62 -10.75
N HIS A 114 4.55 0.93 -11.88
CA HIS A 114 3.60 -0.06 -12.34
C HIS A 114 4.29 -1.35 -12.82
N TYR A 115 3.54 -2.45 -12.78
CA TYR A 115 3.92 -3.72 -13.38
C TYR A 115 2.82 -4.26 -14.27
N ILE A 116 3.20 -5.21 -15.12
CA ILE A 116 2.33 -5.87 -16.10
C ILE A 116 2.50 -7.38 -16.02
N VAL A 117 1.56 -8.11 -16.60
CA VAL A 117 1.78 -9.49 -17.04
C VAL A 117 2.20 -9.49 -18.51
N ALA A 118 2.88 -10.55 -18.95
CA ALA A 118 3.19 -10.72 -20.36
C ALA A 118 1.90 -10.78 -21.19
N ASP A 119 1.93 -10.31 -22.42
CA ASP A 119 0.80 -10.37 -23.34
C ASP A 119 1.25 -11.05 -24.63
N GLU A 120 0.57 -12.10 -25.03
CA GLU A 120 0.92 -12.83 -26.23
C GLU A 120 0.82 -11.96 -27.50
N ARG A 121 0.01 -10.90 -27.47
CA ARG A 121 -0.09 -9.92 -28.58
C ARG A 121 1.21 -9.15 -28.82
N ASP A 122 2.04 -9.01 -27.80
CA ASP A 122 3.35 -8.34 -27.90
C ASP A 122 4.46 -9.27 -28.41
N ALA A 123 4.17 -10.56 -28.54
CA ALA A 123 5.11 -11.57 -28.97
C ALA A 123 5.05 -11.82 -30.48
N HIS A 124 6.18 -12.21 -31.07
CA HIS A 124 6.36 -12.32 -32.53
C HIS A 124 6.99 -13.64 -32.98
N GLY A 125 7.41 -14.48 -32.05
CA GLY A 125 8.02 -15.77 -32.32
C GLY A 125 7.08 -16.77 -33.01
N PRO A 126 7.62 -17.93 -33.43
CA PRO A 126 6.82 -19.00 -34.00
C PRO A 126 5.81 -19.54 -32.96
N MET A 127 4.70 -20.09 -33.44
CA MET A 127 3.74 -20.80 -32.59
C MET A 127 4.34 -22.14 -32.17
N VAL A 128 4.26 -22.45 -30.88
CA VAL A 128 4.75 -23.70 -30.27
C VAL A 128 3.71 -24.25 -29.30
N GLN A 129 3.77 -25.56 -29.05
CA GLN A 129 2.91 -26.23 -28.08
C GLN A 129 3.71 -26.55 -26.83
N ASP A 130 3.26 -26.04 -25.67
CA ASP A 130 3.71 -26.54 -24.37
C ASP A 130 2.80 -27.70 -23.93
N PRO A 131 3.33 -28.78 -23.33
CA PRO A 131 2.52 -29.92 -22.91
C PRO A 131 1.48 -29.61 -21.82
N ASN A 132 1.69 -28.54 -21.03
CA ASN A 132 0.87 -28.19 -19.86
C ASN A 132 0.03 -26.92 -20.08
N VAL A 133 0.10 -26.33 -21.27
CA VAL A 133 -0.69 -25.16 -21.65
C VAL A 133 -1.56 -25.51 -22.85
N SER A 134 -2.85 -25.24 -22.75
CA SER A 134 -3.81 -25.57 -23.81
C SER A 134 -3.61 -24.72 -25.06
N GLY A 135 -3.42 -25.36 -26.21
CA GLY A 135 -3.27 -24.68 -27.50
C GLY A 135 -1.83 -24.27 -27.81
N GLN A 136 -1.63 -23.73 -29.01
CA GLN A 136 -0.32 -23.22 -29.43
C GLN A 136 -0.20 -21.76 -29.06
N HIS A 137 1.01 -21.35 -28.65
CA HIS A 137 1.32 -19.98 -28.28
C HIS A 137 2.63 -19.51 -28.88
N ARG A 138 2.82 -18.19 -28.94
CA ARG A 138 4.09 -17.58 -29.36
C ARG A 138 5.23 -18.05 -28.45
N ARG A 139 6.33 -18.53 -29.05
CA ARG A 139 7.48 -19.08 -28.30
C ARG A 139 8.11 -18.07 -27.34
N ASP A 140 8.33 -16.85 -27.81
CA ASP A 140 8.87 -15.73 -27.04
C ASP A 140 7.87 -15.20 -25.97
N PHE A 141 6.57 -15.46 -26.12
CA PHE A 141 5.62 -15.29 -25.03
C PHE A 141 5.82 -16.34 -23.93
N LEU A 142 5.93 -17.63 -24.28
CA LEU A 142 6.05 -18.69 -23.27
C LEU A 142 7.43 -18.75 -22.59
N TYR A 143 8.50 -18.44 -23.32
CA TYR A 143 9.87 -18.72 -22.87
C TYR A 143 10.82 -17.52 -22.96
N GLY A 144 10.38 -16.41 -23.55
CA GLY A 144 11.23 -15.24 -23.78
C GLY A 144 11.50 -14.40 -22.53
N ALA A 145 12.56 -13.61 -22.56
CA ALA A 145 12.96 -12.65 -21.53
C ALA A 145 12.01 -11.45 -21.38
N ARG A 146 10.98 -11.37 -22.22
CA ARG A 146 9.86 -10.43 -22.11
C ARG A 146 8.52 -11.15 -21.92
N GLY A 147 8.54 -12.47 -21.88
CA GLY A 147 7.38 -13.34 -21.80
C GLY A 147 7.02 -13.74 -20.37
N VAL A 148 6.22 -14.82 -20.26
CA VAL A 148 5.72 -15.38 -19.00
C VAL A 148 6.82 -15.61 -17.97
N PRO A 149 8.03 -16.12 -18.28
CA PRO A 149 9.03 -16.41 -17.26
C PRO A 149 9.62 -15.16 -16.59
N MET A 150 9.66 -14.04 -17.31
CA MET A 150 10.12 -12.76 -16.76
C MET A 150 9.04 -12.11 -15.89
N GLN A 151 7.78 -12.13 -16.35
CA GLN A 151 6.67 -11.47 -15.67
C GLN A 151 5.99 -12.38 -14.62
N GLY A 152 6.37 -13.67 -14.58
CA GLY A 152 5.74 -14.72 -13.76
C GLY A 152 4.39 -15.21 -14.28
N THR A 153 3.62 -14.35 -14.96
CA THR A 153 2.32 -14.66 -15.57
C THR A 153 2.22 -13.99 -16.94
N GLY A 154 1.44 -14.58 -17.85
CA GLY A 154 1.06 -13.94 -19.11
C GLY A 154 -0.37 -14.24 -19.53
N GLN A 155 -0.94 -13.32 -20.31
CA GLN A 155 -2.25 -13.43 -20.93
C GLN A 155 -2.11 -13.84 -22.39
N THR A 156 -2.83 -14.88 -22.76
CA THR A 156 -2.87 -15.48 -24.11
C THR A 156 -3.85 -14.74 -25.03
N LEU A 157 -3.79 -15.02 -26.34
CA LEU A 157 -4.68 -14.40 -27.34
C LEU A 157 -6.18 -14.65 -27.10
N ASP A 158 -6.55 -15.75 -26.43
CA ASP A 158 -7.94 -16.07 -26.04
C ASP A 158 -8.29 -15.59 -24.61
N ASN A 159 -7.46 -14.71 -24.04
CA ASN A 159 -7.61 -14.11 -22.70
C ASN A 159 -7.50 -15.09 -21.52
N ARG A 160 -6.93 -16.27 -21.73
CA ARG A 160 -6.55 -17.19 -20.63
C ARG A 160 -5.20 -16.80 -20.06
N PHE A 161 -4.90 -17.26 -18.85
CA PHE A 161 -3.63 -16.98 -18.20
C PHE A 161 -2.72 -18.20 -18.18
N VAL A 162 -1.42 -17.94 -18.31
CA VAL A 162 -0.34 -18.91 -18.16
C VAL A 162 0.57 -18.44 -17.05
N ARG A 163 0.90 -19.34 -16.13
CA ARG A 163 1.80 -19.07 -15.01
C ARG A 163 3.09 -19.86 -15.16
N PHE A 164 4.21 -19.23 -14.78
CA PHE A 164 5.52 -19.85 -14.68
C PHE A 164 5.86 -20.17 -13.22
N ASP A 165 6.17 -21.43 -12.94
CA ASP A 165 6.53 -21.93 -11.61
C ASP A 165 8.04 -22.14 -11.42
N GLY A 166 8.84 -21.95 -12.48
CA GLY A 166 10.29 -22.12 -12.47
C GLY A 166 10.80 -23.09 -13.54
N GLY A 167 12.08 -23.47 -13.43
CA GLY A 167 12.78 -24.28 -14.44
C GLY A 167 13.46 -23.40 -15.50
N GLY A 168 13.77 -23.97 -16.67
CA GLY A 168 14.30 -23.18 -17.79
C GLY A 168 15.82 -22.92 -17.78
N GLY A 169 16.53 -23.27 -16.70
CA GLY A 169 18.00 -23.16 -16.66
C GLY A 169 18.57 -21.73 -16.66
N GLY A 170 17.77 -20.73 -16.27
CA GLY A 170 18.15 -19.32 -16.35
C GLY A 170 18.07 -18.77 -17.77
N TRP A 171 18.69 -17.62 -18.02
CA TRP A 171 18.61 -16.90 -19.29
C TRP A 171 19.73 -17.27 -20.26
N HIS A 172 19.35 -17.57 -21.50
CA HIS A 172 20.22 -17.41 -22.64
C HIS A 172 20.38 -15.91 -22.92
N ASN A 173 21.60 -15.52 -23.32
CA ASN A 173 21.90 -14.14 -23.71
C ASN A 173 22.14 -14.09 -25.21
N ASN A 174 21.52 -13.12 -25.87
CA ASN A 174 21.78 -12.83 -27.27
C ASN A 174 23.22 -12.34 -27.49
N GLU A 175 23.60 -12.12 -28.77
CA GLU A 175 24.94 -11.65 -29.13
C GLU A 175 25.34 -10.31 -28.48
N ALA A 176 24.36 -9.47 -28.12
CA ALA A 176 24.58 -8.21 -27.42
C ALA A 176 24.72 -8.38 -25.90
N GLY A 177 24.65 -9.61 -25.38
CA GLY A 177 24.76 -9.94 -23.96
C GLY A 177 23.47 -9.70 -23.16
N HIS A 178 22.34 -9.50 -23.82
CA HIS A 178 21.05 -9.30 -23.16
C HIS A 178 20.25 -10.61 -23.10
N PRO A 179 19.54 -10.88 -22.00
CA PRO A 179 18.60 -12.00 -21.93
C PRO A 179 17.59 -11.97 -23.08
N ASP A 180 17.36 -13.12 -23.73
CA ASP A 180 16.39 -13.24 -24.83
C ASP A 180 15.37 -14.39 -24.62
N GLU A 181 15.80 -15.58 -24.21
CA GLU A 181 14.98 -16.77 -23.95
C GLU A 181 15.57 -17.58 -22.78
N LEU A 182 14.79 -18.47 -22.18
CA LEU A 182 15.30 -19.47 -21.24
C LEU A 182 16.35 -20.40 -21.91
N ASN A 183 17.38 -20.83 -21.17
CA ASN A 183 18.41 -21.76 -21.69
C ASN A 183 17.86 -23.15 -22.02
N HIS A 184 16.91 -23.63 -21.22
CA HIS A 184 16.33 -24.97 -21.28
C HIS A 184 14.79 -24.89 -21.23
N PRO A 185 14.14 -24.26 -22.22
CA PRO A 185 12.70 -24.01 -22.21
C PRO A 185 11.87 -25.30 -22.09
N GLU A 186 12.39 -26.43 -22.56
CA GLU A 186 11.79 -27.76 -22.40
C GLU A 186 11.67 -28.24 -20.95
N THR A 187 12.41 -27.61 -20.03
CA THR A 187 12.36 -27.88 -18.58
C THR A 187 11.58 -26.81 -17.82
N ALA A 188 11.01 -25.82 -18.52
CA ALA A 188 10.17 -24.80 -17.90
C ALA A 188 8.87 -25.43 -17.40
N HIS A 189 8.46 -25.05 -16.19
CA HIS A 189 7.18 -25.45 -15.62
C HIS A 189 6.18 -24.32 -15.82
N LEU A 190 5.33 -24.50 -16.83
CA LEU A 190 4.22 -23.62 -17.16
C LEU A 190 2.91 -24.37 -16.91
N HIS A 191 1.86 -23.65 -16.51
CA HIS A 191 0.50 -24.21 -16.47
C HIS A 191 -0.54 -23.14 -16.78
N SER A 192 -1.68 -23.58 -17.32
CA SER A 192 -2.85 -22.71 -17.48
C SER A 192 -3.48 -22.38 -16.14
N THR A 193 -3.89 -21.13 -15.95
CA THR A 193 -4.61 -20.67 -14.77
C THR A 193 -5.77 -19.73 -15.14
N ASP A 194 -6.67 -19.49 -14.19
CA ASP A 194 -7.89 -18.72 -14.38
C ASP A 194 -7.68 -17.20 -14.18
N GLY A 195 -6.51 -16.79 -13.69
CA GLY A 195 -6.19 -15.39 -13.44
C GLY A 195 -4.72 -15.14 -13.12
N ALA A 196 -4.36 -13.87 -12.96
CA ALA A 196 -3.07 -13.50 -12.38
C ALA A 196 -3.17 -13.57 -10.85
N HIS A 197 -2.21 -14.23 -10.21
CA HIS A 197 -2.20 -14.44 -8.76
C HIS A 197 -1.07 -13.66 -8.09
N GLY A 198 -1.44 -12.80 -7.15
CA GLY A 198 -0.51 -12.14 -6.24
C GLY A 198 -0.27 -12.95 -4.98
N ALA A 199 0.64 -12.46 -4.14
CA ALA A 199 1.01 -13.12 -2.89
C ALA A 199 -0.11 -13.16 -1.84
N PHE A 200 -1.08 -12.24 -1.89
CA PHE A 200 -2.15 -12.13 -0.89
C PHE A 200 -3.55 -12.47 -1.44
N ALA A 201 -3.80 -12.18 -2.71
CA ALA A 201 -5.03 -12.48 -3.45
C ALA A 201 -4.77 -12.46 -4.97
N ASP A 202 -5.80 -12.77 -5.76
CA ASP A 202 -5.76 -12.59 -7.21
C ASP A 202 -5.60 -11.11 -7.55
N VAL A 203 -4.77 -10.80 -8.56
CA VAL A 203 -4.52 -9.42 -8.97
C VAL A 203 -5.41 -9.05 -10.15
N VAL A 204 -6.07 -7.91 -10.02
CA VAL A 204 -7.01 -7.38 -11.00
C VAL A 204 -6.47 -6.08 -11.56
N GLN A 205 -6.47 -5.97 -12.89
CA GLN A 205 -6.01 -4.79 -13.59
C GLN A 205 -6.68 -3.53 -13.03
N ASP A 206 -5.88 -2.50 -12.82
CA ASP A 206 -6.30 -1.18 -12.35
C ASP A 206 -6.98 -1.16 -10.97
N HIS A 207 -6.86 -2.27 -10.22
CA HIS A 207 -7.44 -2.46 -8.89
C HIS A 207 -6.37 -2.88 -7.87
N SER A 208 -5.49 -3.80 -8.25
CA SER A 208 -4.51 -4.38 -7.34
C SER A 208 -3.16 -3.66 -7.38
N VAL A 209 -2.45 -3.70 -6.27
CA VAL A 209 -1.08 -3.20 -6.13
C VAL A 209 -0.19 -4.20 -5.39
N ALA A 210 1.09 -4.22 -5.74
CA ALA A 210 2.12 -4.86 -4.94
C ALA A 210 2.68 -3.87 -3.90
N VAL A 211 2.88 -4.33 -2.67
CA VAL A 211 3.34 -3.48 -1.55
C VAL A 211 4.43 -4.16 -0.72
N ASP A 212 5.15 -3.39 0.12
CA ASP A 212 5.91 -3.94 1.23
C ASP A 212 4.97 -4.21 2.43
N PRO A 213 4.72 -5.47 2.82
CA PRO A 213 3.81 -5.82 3.91
C PRO A 213 4.23 -5.30 5.28
N ARG A 214 5.48 -4.84 5.45
CA ARG A 214 5.97 -4.19 6.66
C ARG A 214 5.55 -2.73 6.76
N VAL A 215 5.04 -2.13 5.67
CA VAL A 215 4.58 -0.73 5.61
C VAL A 215 3.08 -0.66 5.33
N VAL A 216 2.60 -1.39 4.32
CA VAL A 216 1.19 -1.48 3.97
C VAL A 216 0.76 -2.93 4.16
N PRO A 217 -0.16 -3.24 5.11
CA PRO A 217 -0.60 -4.61 5.32
C PRO A 217 -1.16 -5.26 4.05
N GLY A 218 -0.83 -6.53 3.80
CA GLY A 218 -1.49 -7.29 2.74
C GLY A 218 -3.00 -7.38 2.97
N ARG A 219 -3.77 -7.46 1.88
CA ARG A 219 -5.24 -7.43 1.84
C ARG A 219 -5.89 -6.17 2.41
N SER A 220 -5.12 -5.09 2.52
CA SER A 220 -5.66 -3.78 2.87
C SER A 220 -5.94 -2.93 1.63
N ARG A 221 -6.56 -1.77 1.84
CA ARG A 221 -6.92 -0.82 0.80
C ARG A 221 -6.21 0.50 1.04
N VAL A 222 -5.79 1.12 -0.05
CA VAL A 222 -5.10 2.42 -0.04
C VAL A 222 -5.69 3.34 -1.10
N TYR A 223 -5.71 4.64 -0.83
CA TYR A 223 -5.97 5.67 -1.83
C TYR A 223 -4.65 6.34 -2.22
N ILE A 224 -4.38 6.44 -3.52
CA ILE A 224 -3.12 6.95 -4.06
C ILE A 224 -3.38 8.18 -4.94
N ALA A 225 -2.65 9.26 -4.67
CA ALA A 225 -2.64 10.47 -5.48
C ALA A 225 -1.25 11.13 -5.49
N SER A 226 -0.98 11.97 -6.49
CA SER A 226 0.19 12.85 -6.48
C SER A 226 0.14 13.79 -5.27
N SER A 227 1.30 14.27 -4.83
CA SER A 227 1.41 15.16 -3.67
C SER A 227 0.56 16.43 -3.83
N ASP A 228 0.60 17.04 -5.01
CA ASP A 228 -0.18 18.22 -5.40
C ASP A 228 -1.65 17.90 -5.77
N GLY A 229 -2.03 16.62 -5.86
CA GLY A 229 -3.36 16.18 -6.25
C GLY A 229 -3.70 16.34 -7.74
N SER A 230 -2.77 16.75 -8.59
CA SER A 230 -2.98 16.87 -10.05
C SER A 230 -3.27 15.53 -10.73
N ARG A 231 -2.81 14.43 -10.13
CA ARG A 231 -3.08 13.07 -10.59
C ARG A 231 -3.63 12.20 -9.46
N VAL A 232 -4.66 11.43 -9.79
CA VAL A 232 -5.27 10.46 -8.89
C VAL A 232 -5.20 9.08 -9.54
N VAL A 233 -4.54 8.15 -8.86
CA VAL A 233 -4.62 6.72 -9.20
C VAL A 233 -5.91 6.14 -8.59
N GLY A 234 -6.23 6.55 -7.37
CA GLY A 234 -7.48 6.19 -6.69
C GLY A 234 -7.29 5.06 -5.68
N GLU A 235 -8.39 4.39 -5.34
CA GLU A 235 -8.40 3.25 -4.41
C GLU A 235 -7.77 2.01 -5.05
N ARG A 236 -6.90 1.33 -4.30
CA ARG A 236 -6.21 0.10 -4.70
C ARG A 236 -6.18 -0.89 -3.55
N HIS A 237 -6.11 -2.16 -3.90
CA HIS A 237 -6.01 -3.27 -2.97
C HIS A 237 -4.60 -3.84 -2.94
N ALA A 238 -4.04 -4.01 -1.74
CA ALA A 238 -2.74 -4.61 -1.50
C ALA A 238 -2.83 -6.13 -1.63
N ASP A 239 -3.00 -6.61 -2.87
CA ASP A 239 -3.22 -8.03 -3.18
C ASP A 239 -1.91 -8.78 -3.47
N ASP A 240 -0.80 -8.05 -3.61
CA ASP A 240 0.49 -8.62 -4.01
C ASP A 240 1.69 -8.05 -3.24
N THR A 241 2.84 -8.69 -3.40
CA THR A 241 4.15 -8.17 -2.99
C THR A 241 5.22 -8.62 -4.00
N GLY A 242 6.38 -7.98 -4.01
CA GLY A 242 7.44 -8.29 -4.96
C GLY A 242 8.82 -8.16 -4.35
N GLY A 243 9.78 -8.92 -4.87
CA GLY A 243 11.15 -8.93 -4.37
C GLY A 243 11.87 -7.56 -4.45
N GLY A 244 11.41 -6.66 -5.32
CA GLY A 244 11.90 -5.29 -5.42
C GLY A 244 11.07 -4.24 -4.66
N ILE A 245 9.94 -4.63 -4.08
CA ILE A 245 8.99 -3.70 -3.47
C ILE A 245 9.31 -3.59 -1.98
N HIS A 246 10.01 -2.52 -1.60
CA HIS A 246 10.52 -2.32 -0.26
C HIS A 246 10.25 -0.90 0.26
N GLY A 247 9.85 -0.80 1.53
CA GLY A 247 9.57 0.46 2.19
C GLY A 247 8.36 1.18 1.59
N TYR A 248 8.52 2.48 1.33
CA TYR A 248 7.47 3.35 0.79
C TYR A 248 7.41 3.26 -0.75
N HIS A 249 7.28 2.04 -1.26
CA HIS A 249 7.15 1.73 -2.68
C HIS A 249 5.89 0.90 -2.89
N ILE A 250 5.06 1.32 -3.85
CA ILE A 250 3.88 0.58 -4.31
C ILE A 250 4.00 0.40 -5.82
N ASP A 251 3.65 -0.79 -6.30
CA ASP A 251 3.64 -1.11 -7.73
C ASP A 251 2.21 -1.35 -8.20
N HIS A 252 1.72 -0.54 -9.14
CA HIS A 252 0.35 -0.63 -9.66
C HIS A 252 0.21 -1.69 -10.74
N PHE A 253 -0.72 -2.63 -10.57
CA PHE A 253 -0.98 -3.63 -11.60
C PHE A 253 -1.77 -3.03 -12.77
N SER A 254 -1.09 -2.81 -13.89
CA SER A 254 -1.67 -2.13 -15.06
C SER A 254 -2.39 -3.06 -16.04
N GLY A 255 -2.26 -4.37 -15.86
CA GLY A 255 -2.80 -5.39 -16.75
C GLY A 255 -1.74 -6.01 -17.67
N ALA A 256 -2.15 -6.42 -18.87
CA ALA A 256 -1.30 -7.15 -19.79
C ALA A 256 -0.58 -6.23 -20.80
N GLY A 257 0.72 -6.47 -20.98
CA GLY A 257 1.48 -6.03 -22.14
C GLY A 257 1.81 -4.55 -22.25
N ASN A 258 2.44 -4.19 -23.37
CA ASN A 258 2.89 -2.84 -23.70
C ASN A 258 1.74 -1.85 -23.76
N ALA A 259 0.52 -2.30 -24.12
CA ALA A 259 -0.66 -1.46 -24.11
C ALA A 259 -1.00 -0.96 -22.70
N ALA A 260 -0.80 -1.79 -21.67
CA ALA A 260 -0.96 -1.37 -20.27
C ALA A 260 0.09 -0.34 -19.86
N THR A 261 1.35 -0.57 -20.22
CA THR A 261 2.45 0.40 -20.02
C THR A 261 2.16 1.74 -20.69
N ALA A 262 1.74 1.73 -21.96
CA ALA A 262 1.42 2.95 -22.68
C ALA A 262 0.26 3.74 -22.03
N ARG A 263 -0.74 3.05 -21.46
CA ARG A 263 -1.81 3.70 -20.69
C ARG A 263 -1.29 4.34 -19.41
N TRP A 264 -0.41 3.65 -18.68
CA TRP A 264 0.23 4.18 -17.46
C TRP A 264 1.04 5.45 -17.76
N GLU A 265 1.90 5.39 -18.77
CA GLU A 265 2.70 6.54 -19.22
C GLU A 265 1.83 7.69 -19.72
N GLY A 266 0.79 7.38 -20.52
CA GLY A 266 -0.18 8.38 -20.98
C GLY A 266 -0.97 9.04 -19.86
N ALA A 267 -1.12 8.38 -18.70
CA ALA A 267 -1.74 8.93 -17.50
C ALA A 267 -0.74 9.70 -16.61
N GLY A 268 0.52 9.83 -17.00
CA GLY A 268 1.56 10.57 -16.30
C GLY A 268 2.69 9.73 -15.70
N GLY A 269 2.76 8.42 -15.98
CA GLY A 269 3.91 7.56 -15.68
C GLY A 269 4.11 7.28 -14.18
N ASP A 270 5.36 7.15 -13.73
CA ASP A 270 5.66 6.92 -12.32
C ASP A 270 5.48 8.18 -11.46
N MET A 271 5.15 8.00 -10.18
CA MET A 271 5.02 9.12 -9.23
C MET A 271 6.04 9.01 -8.11
N HIS A 272 6.71 10.12 -7.81
CA HIS A 272 7.56 10.25 -6.64
C HIS A 272 6.87 11.07 -5.56
N ASN A 273 7.12 10.70 -4.30
CA ASN A 273 6.56 11.39 -3.13
C ASN A 273 5.02 11.50 -3.18
N ALA A 274 4.35 10.49 -3.75
CA ALA A 274 2.90 10.40 -3.80
C ALA A 274 2.32 10.32 -2.39
N LYS A 275 1.15 10.93 -2.16
CA LYS A 275 0.43 10.80 -0.90
C LYS A 275 -0.43 9.53 -0.94
N VAL A 276 -0.35 8.76 0.13
CA VAL A 276 -1.08 7.50 0.28
C VAL A 276 -1.88 7.53 1.57
N LYS A 277 -3.18 7.25 1.45
CA LYS A 277 -4.09 7.10 2.59
C LYS A 277 -4.40 5.62 2.77
N PHE A 278 -4.15 5.08 3.95
CA PHE A 278 -4.67 3.78 4.35
C PHE A 278 -6.18 3.87 4.57
N LEU A 279 -6.94 2.96 3.98
CA LEU A 279 -8.41 2.94 4.01
C LEU A 279 -8.98 1.83 4.91
N GLY A 280 -8.13 0.92 5.41
CA GLY A 280 -8.56 -0.26 6.16
C GLY A 280 -8.42 -1.54 5.36
N TYR A 281 -9.13 -2.58 5.82
CA TYR A 281 -9.29 -3.85 5.11
C TYR A 281 -10.60 -3.81 4.34
#